data_AF-A0A9D3QBL7-F1
#
_entry.id   AF-A0A9D3QBL7-F1
#
_cell.length_a   1.000
_cell.length_b   1.000
_cell.length_c   1.000
_cell.angle_alpha   90.00
_cell.angle_beta   90.00
_cell.angle_gamma   90.00
#
_symmetry.space_group_name_H-M   'P 1'
#
loop_
_entity.id
_entity.type
_entity.pdbx_description
1 polymer ?
#
loop_
_entity_poly.entity_id
_entity_poly.type
_entity_poly.pdbx_seq_one_letter_code
_entity_poly.pdbx_strand_id
1 'polypeptide(L)'
;MATLLESADAEPLFNSNSMTTPEASSLSHRFVDNKFYLLVVIGEIVSDDHLKCAIADIERGIRSWDTNLIDCNVDQELKLFVSRHSARFSSDVRGQKILHHKSNVLETVVLINPSDEAVRTEVRLMVSDTARHKLLVLSGQCLENTGELILQSGSFSFLNFIDIFTDQEIGELLSTTHPANKANLTLFCPEEGDWKNSNLDKHNLQDFINMKLSTAAILPEMEGLSEFTEYLAESVEIPSSFDMLEPPTSGGFLKLSKPCCYIFPGGRGDSALFAVNGFNMLINGGSDRKSCFWKLISNNQSQKSG
;
A
#
# COMPACT_ATOMS: atom_id res chain seq x y z
N MET A 1 4.28 -83.19 -25.34
CA MET A 1 3.82 -84.10 -24.29
C MET A 1 4.01 -83.39 -22.96
N ALA A 2 2.95 -83.32 -22.17
CA ALA A 2 2.90 -82.66 -20.89
C ALA A 2 3.42 -83.58 -19.79
N THR A 3 4.09 -83.01 -18.80
CA THR A 3 4.15 -83.57 -17.45
C THR A 3 4.09 -82.41 -16.44
N LEU A 4 3.21 -82.57 -15.47
CA LEU A 4 2.83 -81.65 -14.40
C LEU A 4 3.26 -82.27 -13.06
N LEU A 5 3.33 -81.42 -12.01
CA LEU A 5 3.46 -81.71 -10.56
C LEU A 5 4.92 -81.87 -10.07
N GLU A 6 5.37 -81.28 -8.96
CA GLU A 6 4.70 -81.07 -7.67
C GLU A 6 5.40 -79.98 -6.80
N SER A 7 4.63 -79.34 -5.92
CA SER A 7 4.98 -78.45 -4.79
C SER A 7 5.54 -79.26 -3.59
N ALA A 8 6.22 -78.80 -2.53
CA ALA A 8 6.41 -77.52 -1.82
C ALA A 8 7.65 -77.64 -0.90
N ASP A 9 8.29 -76.54 -0.48
CA ASP A 9 8.52 -76.20 0.95
C ASP A 9 9.43 -74.97 1.17
N ALA A 10 9.06 -74.20 2.21
CA ALA A 10 9.83 -73.25 3.03
C ALA A 10 10.08 -71.79 2.52
N GLU A 11 9.24 -70.86 3.01
CA GLU A 11 9.62 -69.48 3.39
C GLU A 11 10.31 -69.48 4.79
N PRO A 12 10.90 -68.37 5.31
CA PRO A 12 10.99 -66.99 4.79
C PRO A 12 12.43 -66.41 4.81
N LEU A 13 12.62 -65.21 4.23
CA LEU A 13 13.29 -64.07 4.90
C LEU A 13 13.27 -62.83 3.97
N PHE A 14 12.80 -61.74 4.55
CA PHE A 14 12.68 -60.39 4.02
C PHE A 14 13.98 -59.86 3.39
N ASN A 15 13.88 -59.21 2.23
CA ASN A 15 14.15 -57.77 2.20
C ASN A 15 13.65 -57.09 0.90
N SER A 16 12.93 -56.01 1.15
CA SER A 16 12.43 -54.98 0.25
C SER A 16 13.53 -54.28 -0.56
N ASN A 17 13.23 -53.95 -1.82
CA ASN A 17 13.49 -52.60 -2.31
C ASN A 17 12.54 -52.21 -3.43
N SER A 18 11.90 -51.08 -3.19
CA SER A 18 10.78 -50.46 -3.87
C SER A 18 11.14 -49.93 -5.25
N MET A 19 10.22 -50.19 -6.17
CA MET A 19 10.10 -49.64 -7.51
C MET A 19 9.97 -48.09 -7.42
N THR A 20 10.92 -47.38 -8.02
CA THR A 20 10.90 -45.93 -8.19
C THR A 20 10.09 -45.57 -9.44
N THR A 21 8.91 -45.00 -9.25
CA THR A 21 8.21 -44.22 -10.29
C THR A 21 8.67 -42.76 -10.19
N PRO A 22 9.14 -42.13 -11.28
CA PRO A 22 9.44 -40.71 -11.28
C PRO A 22 8.12 -39.93 -11.39
N GLU A 23 7.70 -39.28 -10.30
CA GLU A 23 6.61 -38.29 -10.35
C GLU A 23 7.07 -37.07 -11.16
N ALA A 24 6.51 -36.89 -12.34
CA ALA A 24 6.65 -35.69 -13.14
C ALA A 24 5.67 -34.60 -12.64
N SER A 25 6.25 -33.55 -12.04
CA SER A 25 5.85 -32.14 -12.15
C SER A 25 4.35 -31.77 -12.18
N SER A 26 3.85 -31.22 -11.07
CA SER A 26 3.09 -29.98 -11.14
C SER A 26 3.87 -28.92 -10.36
N LEU A 27 4.48 -27.97 -11.07
CA LEU A 27 5.04 -26.75 -10.44
C LEU A 27 3.86 -25.86 -10.07
N SER A 28 3.07 -26.28 -9.09
CA SER A 28 2.07 -25.44 -8.47
C SER A 28 2.81 -24.42 -7.60
N HIS A 29 2.65 -23.14 -7.89
CA HIS A 29 3.19 -22.08 -7.05
C HIS A 29 2.61 -22.28 -5.64
N ARG A 30 3.49 -22.50 -4.65
CA ARG A 30 3.09 -22.77 -3.28
C ARG A 30 3.55 -21.62 -2.41
N PHE A 31 2.59 -20.93 -1.81
CA PHE A 31 2.87 -19.97 -0.75
C PHE A 31 3.46 -20.69 0.46
N VAL A 32 4.46 -20.08 1.08
CA VAL A 32 5.23 -20.65 2.17
C VAL A 32 4.64 -20.20 3.51
N ASP A 33 4.24 -21.17 4.33
CA ASP A 33 3.49 -20.94 5.58
C ASP A 33 4.27 -20.12 6.61
N ASN A 34 5.59 -20.25 6.68
CA ASN A 34 6.44 -19.54 7.63
C ASN A 34 7.01 -18.22 7.09
N LYS A 35 6.46 -17.70 6.00
CA LYS A 35 6.90 -16.46 5.35
C LYS A 35 5.82 -15.41 5.44
N PHE A 36 6.24 -14.22 5.82
CA PHE A 36 5.40 -13.07 6.11
C PHE A 36 5.82 -11.88 5.24
N TYR A 37 4.85 -11.06 4.84
CA TYR A 37 5.10 -9.85 4.08
C TYR A 37 4.30 -8.69 4.67
N LEU A 38 4.97 -7.61 5.01
CA LEU A 38 4.37 -6.37 5.51
C LEU A 38 4.63 -5.25 4.52
N LEU A 39 3.56 -4.67 3.97
CA LEU A 39 3.61 -3.47 3.15
C LEU A 39 2.86 -2.34 3.86
N VAL A 40 3.59 -1.27 4.20
CA VAL A 40 3.02 -0.06 4.80
C VAL A 40 3.09 1.07 3.77
N VAL A 41 1.98 1.74 3.54
CA VAL A 41 1.87 2.88 2.63
C VAL A 41 1.47 4.10 3.43
N ILE A 42 2.36 5.09 3.47
CA ILE A 42 2.13 6.41 4.07
C ILE A 42 1.85 7.38 2.94
N GLY A 43 0.59 7.77 2.79
CA GLY A 43 0.13 8.76 1.83
C GLY A 43 0.68 10.16 2.10
N GLU A 44 0.16 11.16 1.39
CA GLU A 44 0.61 12.54 1.55
C GLU A 44 0.33 13.05 2.97
N ILE A 45 1.38 13.52 3.66
CA ILE A 45 1.30 14.14 4.97
C ILE A 45 1.51 15.66 4.85
N VAL A 46 0.55 16.45 5.35
CA VAL A 46 0.56 17.92 5.21
C VAL A 46 0.63 18.68 6.53
N SER A 47 0.49 17.99 7.67
CA SER A 47 0.54 18.57 9.01
C SER A 47 1.03 17.54 10.02
N ASP A 48 1.53 18.01 11.16
CA ASP A 48 1.95 17.14 12.26
C ASP A 48 0.78 16.32 12.81
N ASP A 49 -0.44 16.85 12.79
CA ASP A 49 -1.61 16.12 13.26
C ASP A 49 -1.98 14.99 12.30
N HIS A 50 -1.86 15.19 10.99
CA HIS A 50 -2.02 14.11 10.02
C HIS A 50 -0.93 13.05 10.17
N LEU A 51 0.30 13.45 10.49
CA LEU A 51 1.38 12.50 10.77
C LEU A 51 1.03 11.64 11.99
N LYS A 52 0.60 12.25 13.10
CA LYS A 52 0.20 11.51 14.32
C LYS A 52 -0.92 10.51 14.04
N CYS A 53 -1.95 10.92 13.30
CA CYS A 53 -3.04 10.03 12.89
C CYS A 53 -2.49 8.87 12.04
N ALA A 54 -1.66 9.16 11.05
CA ALA A 54 -1.10 8.14 10.18
C ALA A 54 -0.24 7.11 10.95
N ILE A 55 0.57 7.58 11.90
CA ILE A 55 1.37 6.70 12.75
C ILE A 55 0.50 5.82 13.66
N ALA A 56 -0.53 6.40 14.28
CA ALA A 56 -1.48 5.63 15.10
C ALA A 56 -2.24 4.57 14.29
N ASP A 57 -2.55 4.87 13.03
CA ASP A 57 -3.18 3.95 12.09
C ASP A 57 -2.23 2.81 11.71
N ILE A 58 -0.93 3.09 11.52
CA ILE A 58 0.08 2.05 11.27
C ILE A 58 0.22 1.12 12.48
N GLU A 59 0.29 1.69 13.68
CA GLU A 59 0.34 0.90 14.91
C GLU A 59 -0.88 -0.03 15.01
N ARG A 60 -2.09 0.51 14.81
CA ARG A 60 -3.33 -0.27 14.84
C ARG A 60 -3.36 -1.32 13.74
N GLY A 61 -2.91 -0.99 12.53
CA GLY A 61 -2.85 -1.89 11.39
C GLY A 61 -1.95 -3.10 11.65
N ILE A 62 -0.73 -2.86 12.13
CA ILE A 62 0.19 -3.95 12.51
C ILE A 62 -0.38 -4.76 13.68
N ARG A 63 -0.96 -4.11 14.69
CA ARG A 63 -1.58 -4.83 15.81
C ARG A 63 -2.81 -5.64 15.43
N SER A 64 -3.46 -5.30 14.33
CA SER A 64 -4.61 -6.03 13.79
C SER A 64 -4.21 -7.27 12.97
N TRP A 65 -2.90 -7.51 12.82
CA TRP A 65 -2.39 -8.66 12.08
C TRP A 65 -2.58 -9.94 12.88
N ASP A 66 -3.55 -10.74 12.44
CA ASP A 66 -3.81 -12.07 12.97
C ASP A 66 -2.79 -13.05 12.39
N THR A 67 -1.60 -13.04 13.01
CA THR A 67 -0.48 -13.93 12.75
C THR A 67 -0.01 -14.57 14.04
N ASN A 68 0.45 -15.82 13.96
CA ASN A 68 1.01 -16.51 15.09
C ASN A 68 2.39 -15.95 15.43
N LEU A 69 2.53 -15.31 16.59
CA LEU A 69 3.78 -14.73 17.09
C LEU A 69 4.90 -15.78 17.29
N ILE A 70 4.55 -17.06 17.36
CA ILE A 70 5.52 -18.17 17.42
C ILE A 70 6.23 -18.34 16.07
N ASP A 71 5.50 -18.19 14.97
CA ASP A 71 6.02 -18.37 13.62
C ASP A 71 6.70 -17.10 13.10
N CYS A 72 6.24 -15.93 13.54
CA CYS A 72 6.84 -14.63 13.25
C CYS A 72 6.82 -13.72 14.49
N ASN A 73 8.00 -13.51 15.08
CA ASN A 73 8.17 -12.52 16.14
C ASN A 73 8.21 -11.12 15.53
N VAL A 74 7.02 -10.53 15.33
CA VAL A 74 6.85 -9.21 14.71
C VAL A 74 7.66 -8.12 15.45
N ASP A 75 7.71 -8.15 16.79
CA ASP A 75 8.49 -7.20 17.60
C ASP A 75 9.98 -7.18 17.19
N GLN A 76 10.59 -8.37 17.14
CA GLN A 76 12.00 -8.50 16.80
C GLN A 76 12.29 -8.13 15.34
N GLU A 77 11.39 -8.49 14.42
CA GLU A 77 11.54 -8.18 12.99
C GLU A 77 11.42 -6.66 12.72
N LEU A 78 10.56 -5.96 13.45
CA LEU A 78 10.44 -4.50 13.37
C LEU A 78 11.70 -3.80 13.92
N LYS A 79 12.30 -4.29 15.01
CA LYS A 79 13.61 -3.81 15.50
C LYS A 79 14.73 -4.02 14.47
N LEU A 80 14.71 -5.16 13.78
CA LEU A 80 15.66 -5.43 12.69
C LEU A 80 15.45 -4.47 11.51
N PHE A 81 14.21 -4.14 11.17
CA PHE A 81 13.90 -3.14 10.16
C PHE A 81 14.51 -1.77 10.54
N VAL A 82 14.26 -1.27 11.75
CA VAL A 82 14.77 0.04 12.20
C VAL A 82 16.31 0.10 12.06
N SER A 83 17.00 -0.99 12.37
CA SER A 83 18.46 -1.05 12.35
C SER A 83 19.10 -1.39 10.98
N ARG A 84 18.37 -2.04 10.06
CA ARG A 84 18.98 -2.68 8.86
C ARG A 84 18.21 -2.48 7.56
N HIS A 85 17.18 -1.65 7.53
CA HIS A 85 16.49 -1.38 6.27
C HIS A 85 17.42 -0.65 5.29
N SER A 86 17.19 -0.92 4.01
CA SER A 86 17.74 -0.14 2.91
C SER A 86 16.74 0.95 2.54
N ALA A 87 17.23 2.10 2.10
CA ALA A 87 16.39 3.20 1.63
C ALA A 87 16.65 3.45 0.14
N ARG A 88 15.58 3.48 -0.66
CA ARG A 88 15.60 3.92 -2.07
C ARG A 88 14.81 5.22 -2.18
N PHE A 89 15.34 6.15 -2.96
CA PHE A 89 14.75 7.48 -3.15
C PHE A 89 14.39 7.65 -4.62
N SER A 90 13.25 8.29 -4.89
CA SER A 90 12.87 8.67 -6.26
C SER A 90 13.40 10.06 -6.57
N SER A 91 14.06 10.24 -7.73
CA SER A 91 14.39 11.56 -8.27
C SER A 91 13.16 12.27 -8.83
N ASP A 92 12.16 11.49 -9.26
CA ASP A 92 11.04 11.98 -10.06
C ASP A 92 9.89 12.47 -9.18
N VAL A 93 9.77 11.87 -7.99
CA VAL A 93 8.72 12.18 -7.02
C VAL A 93 9.38 12.71 -5.74
N ARG A 94 9.29 14.03 -5.54
CA ARG A 94 9.88 14.71 -4.37
C ARG A 94 9.34 14.10 -3.07
N GLY A 95 10.23 13.69 -2.18
CA GLY A 95 9.90 13.18 -0.86
C GLY A 95 9.53 11.70 -0.83
N GLN A 96 9.48 11.01 -1.99
CA GLN A 96 9.20 9.58 -2.04
C GLN A 96 10.39 8.79 -1.51
N LYS A 97 10.14 7.93 -0.52
CA LYS A 97 11.11 6.99 0.05
C LYS A 97 10.51 5.58 0.05
N ILE A 98 11.32 4.61 -0.34
CA ILE A 98 10.99 3.17 -0.24
C ILE A 98 12.00 2.58 0.74
N LEU A 99 11.53 2.22 1.92
CA LEU A 99 12.33 1.56 2.93
C LEU A 99 12.07 0.05 2.85
N HIS A 100 13.11 -0.75 2.76
CA HIS A 100 12.99 -2.18 2.53
C HIS A 100 13.96 -2.97 3.41
N HIS A 101 13.42 -3.92 4.16
CA HIS A 101 14.18 -4.91 4.89
C HIS A 101 13.61 -6.30 4.62
N LYS A 102 14.49 -7.28 4.37
CA LYS A 102 14.11 -8.67 4.17
C LYS A 102 14.91 -9.56 5.11
N SER A 103 14.20 -10.29 5.96
CA SER A 103 14.79 -11.30 6.83
C SER A 103 14.49 -12.71 6.31
N ASN A 104 14.82 -13.72 7.12
CA ASN A 104 14.48 -15.10 6.84
C ASN A 104 12.99 -15.41 7.05
N VAL A 105 12.23 -14.54 7.70
CA VAL A 105 10.82 -14.80 8.08
C VAL A 105 9.90 -13.70 7.54
N LEU A 106 10.26 -12.43 7.72
CA LEU A 106 9.47 -11.27 7.35
C LEU A 106 10.18 -10.44 6.28
N GLU A 107 9.44 -10.06 5.25
CA GLU A 107 9.80 -9.00 4.33
C GLU A 107 8.95 -7.76 4.61
N THR A 108 9.59 -6.64 4.90
CA THR A 108 8.92 -5.37 5.25
C THR A 108 9.30 -4.30 4.24
N VAL A 109 8.28 -3.73 3.61
CA VAL A 109 8.38 -2.59 2.70
C VAL A 109 7.56 -1.44 3.26
N VAL A 110 8.15 -0.25 3.35
CA VAL A 110 7.45 0.98 3.74
C VAL A 110 7.61 2.01 2.64
N LEU A 111 6.47 2.47 2.12
CA LEU A 111 6.37 3.54 1.15
C LEU A 111 6.01 4.84 1.88
N ILE A 112 6.85 5.87 1.72
CA ILE A 112 6.64 7.22 2.26
C ILE A 112 6.42 8.18 1.10
N ASN A 113 5.33 8.96 1.13
CA ASN A 113 4.94 9.89 0.08
C ASN A 113 5.06 9.28 -1.34
N PRO A 114 4.51 8.07 -1.60
CA PRO A 114 4.70 7.41 -2.89
C PRO A 114 3.84 8.02 -3.99
N SER A 115 4.18 7.72 -5.25
CA SER A 115 3.26 7.84 -6.39
C SER A 115 2.30 6.66 -6.47
N ASP A 116 1.20 6.82 -7.21
CA ASP A 116 0.27 5.75 -7.54
C ASP A 116 0.94 4.56 -8.24
N GLU A 117 1.90 4.82 -9.14
CA GLU A 117 2.69 3.78 -9.79
C GLU A 117 3.55 2.98 -8.81
N ALA A 118 4.18 3.65 -7.84
CA ALA A 118 5.00 2.99 -6.82
C ALA A 118 4.14 2.10 -5.91
N VAL A 119 2.97 2.58 -5.47
CA VAL A 119 2.03 1.78 -4.68
C VAL A 119 1.56 0.56 -5.48
N ARG A 120 1.15 0.75 -6.75
CA ARG A 120 0.69 -0.36 -7.61
C ARG A 120 1.79 -1.41 -7.78
N THR A 121 3.03 -0.98 -8.00
CA THR A 121 4.18 -1.87 -8.18
C THR A 121 4.46 -2.69 -6.91
N GLU A 122 4.56 -2.05 -5.74
CA GLU A 122 4.83 -2.76 -4.49
C GLU A 122 3.68 -3.67 -4.05
N VAL A 123 2.42 -3.28 -4.29
CA VAL A 123 1.28 -4.16 -4.03
C VAL A 123 1.31 -5.38 -4.96
N ARG A 124 1.64 -5.20 -6.25
CA ARG A 124 1.86 -6.32 -7.18
C ARG A 124 2.97 -7.25 -6.71
N LEU A 125 4.11 -6.70 -6.29
CA LEU A 125 5.22 -7.48 -5.73
C LEU A 125 4.79 -8.25 -4.49
N MET A 126 4.13 -7.60 -3.53
CA MET A 126 3.58 -8.24 -2.35
C MET A 126 2.62 -9.38 -2.70
N VAL A 127 1.67 -9.18 -3.62
CA VAL A 127 0.69 -10.22 -4.00
C VAL A 127 1.38 -11.41 -4.65
N SER A 128 2.38 -11.16 -5.51
CA SER A 128 3.12 -12.20 -6.22
C SER A 128 4.18 -12.92 -5.38
N ASP A 129 4.57 -12.35 -4.24
CA ASP A 129 5.61 -12.93 -3.39
C ASP A 129 5.19 -14.29 -2.78
N THR A 130 6.16 -15.14 -2.51
CA THR A 130 5.97 -16.48 -1.95
C THR A 130 5.42 -16.52 -0.52
N ALA A 131 5.41 -15.41 0.23
CA ALA A 131 4.87 -15.35 1.58
C ALA A 131 3.37 -15.68 1.64
N ARG A 132 2.98 -16.59 2.54
CA ARG A 132 1.56 -16.91 2.73
C ARG A 132 0.82 -15.83 3.50
N HIS A 133 1.44 -15.24 4.51
CA HIS A 133 0.80 -14.26 5.38
C HIS A 133 1.22 -12.86 4.95
N LYS A 134 0.26 -12.04 4.51
CA LYS A 134 0.52 -10.71 3.97
C LYS A 134 -0.34 -9.69 4.70
N LEU A 135 0.24 -8.53 5.02
CA LEU A 135 -0.46 -7.38 5.57
C LEU A 135 -0.16 -6.14 4.72
N LEU A 136 -1.22 -5.50 4.24
CA LEU A 136 -1.19 -4.19 3.62
C LEU A 136 -1.81 -3.17 4.57
N VAL A 137 -1.04 -2.15 4.94
CA VAL A 137 -1.50 -1.04 5.76
C VAL A 137 -1.49 0.22 4.91
N LEU A 138 -2.67 0.77 4.65
CA LEU A 138 -2.85 2.07 3.99
C LEU A 138 -3.13 3.11 5.06
N SER A 139 -2.25 4.09 5.17
CA SER A 139 -2.31 5.13 6.21
C SER A 139 -2.02 6.51 5.64
N GLY A 140 -2.78 7.51 6.07
CA GLY A 140 -2.68 8.89 5.59
C GLY A 140 -4.04 9.52 5.30
N GLN A 141 -4.02 10.66 4.62
CA GLN A 141 -5.24 11.38 4.29
C GLN A 141 -6.07 10.64 3.24
N CYS A 142 -7.38 10.64 3.44
CA CYS A 142 -8.32 9.94 2.58
C CYS A 142 -9.44 10.89 2.14
N LEU A 143 -10.01 10.62 0.96
CA LEU A 143 -11.18 11.37 0.51
C LEU A 143 -12.46 10.84 1.18
N GLU A 144 -13.20 11.72 1.86
CA GLU A 144 -14.40 11.40 2.66
C GLU A 144 -15.44 10.53 1.92
N ASN A 145 -15.61 10.73 0.61
CA ASN A 145 -16.65 10.03 -0.17
C ASN A 145 -16.18 8.69 -0.76
N THR A 146 -14.94 8.61 -1.25
CA THR A 146 -14.44 7.44 -1.97
C THR A 146 -13.51 6.57 -1.14
N GLY A 147 -12.98 7.10 -0.02
CA GLY A 147 -11.99 6.45 0.83
C GLY A 147 -10.61 6.35 0.18
N GLU A 148 -10.38 7.06 -0.92
CA GLU A 148 -9.12 6.97 -1.65
C GLU A 148 -7.99 7.61 -0.86
N LEU A 149 -6.88 6.88 -0.73
CA LEU A 149 -5.68 7.38 -0.09
C LEU A 149 -5.03 8.43 -1.00
N ILE A 150 -4.83 9.63 -0.48
CA ILE A 150 -4.16 10.73 -1.18
C ILE A 150 -2.66 10.45 -1.19
N LEU A 151 -2.07 10.48 -2.38
CA LEU A 151 -0.65 10.21 -2.59
C LEU A 151 0.08 11.47 -3.06
N GLN A 152 1.41 11.44 -3.05
CA GLN A 152 2.23 12.56 -3.50
C GLN A 152 2.01 12.89 -4.99
N SER A 153 1.65 11.88 -5.76
CA SER A 153 1.17 11.98 -7.13
C SER A 153 0.04 10.99 -7.33
N GLY A 154 -1.19 11.49 -7.49
CA GLY A 154 -2.39 10.69 -7.71
C GLY A 154 -3.09 10.26 -6.42
N SER A 155 -3.88 9.19 -6.51
CA SER A 155 -4.60 8.59 -5.39
C SER A 155 -4.63 7.07 -5.53
N PHE A 156 -4.79 6.36 -4.41
CA PHE A 156 -4.95 4.91 -4.41
C PHE A 156 -6.35 4.52 -3.90
N SER A 157 -7.17 4.03 -4.82
CA SER A 157 -8.55 3.62 -4.58
C SER A 157 -8.69 2.11 -4.39
N PHE A 158 -9.85 1.69 -3.89
CA PHE A 158 -10.21 0.28 -3.88
C PHE A 158 -10.21 -0.30 -5.30
N LEU A 159 -10.72 0.42 -6.30
CA LEU A 159 -10.67 -0.01 -7.70
C LEU A 159 -9.23 -0.20 -8.21
N ASN A 160 -8.31 0.72 -7.89
CA ASN A 160 -6.90 0.58 -8.25
C ASN A 160 -6.30 -0.69 -7.64
N PHE A 161 -6.74 -1.08 -6.44
CA PHE A 161 -6.34 -2.33 -5.81
C PHE A 161 -6.93 -3.56 -6.52
N ILE A 162 -8.22 -3.53 -6.87
CA ILE A 162 -8.87 -4.63 -7.61
C ILE A 162 -8.24 -4.82 -8.99
N ASP A 163 -7.91 -3.73 -9.69
CA ASP A 163 -7.29 -3.75 -11.01
C ASP A 163 -5.96 -4.49 -11.02
N ILE A 164 -5.21 -4.51 -9.92
CA ILE A 164 -3.97 -5.29 -9.80
C ILE A 164 -4.24 -6.79 -9.98
N PHE A 165 -5.40 -7.29 -9.53
CA PHE A 165 -5.77 -8.70 -9.70
C PHE A 165 -6.32 -9.03 -11.09
N THR A 166 -6.61 -8.01 -11.91
CA THR A 166 -6.97 -8.21 -13.33
C THR A 166 -5.74 -8.39 -14.22
N ASP A 167 -4.54 -8.15 -13.68
CA ASP A 167 -3.29 -8.37 -14.39
C ASP A 167 -3.11 -9.86 -14.71
N GLN A 168 -2.78 -10.15 -15.97
CA GLN A 168 -2.65 -11.51 -16.46
C GLN A 168 -1.62 -12.32 -15.67
N GLU A 169 -0.48 -11.73 -15.32
CA GLU A 169 0.58 -12.44 -14.61
C GLU A 169 0.17 -12.80 -13.18
N ILE A 170 -0.55 -11.90 -12.50
CA ILE A 170 -1.08 -12.16 -11.15
C ILE A 170 -2.20 -13.20 -11.23
N GLY A 171 -3.11 -13.08 -12.19
CA GLY A 171 -4.20 -14.02 -12.39
C GLY A 171 -3.70 -15.44 -12.67
N GLU A 172 -2.69 -15.60 -13.52
CA GLU A 172 -2.05 -16.89 -13.81
C GLU A 172 -1.35 -17.47 -12.57
N LEU A 173 -0.60 -16.64 -11.83
CA LEU A 173 0.08 -17.07 -10.61
C LEU A 173 -0.92 -17.57 -9.54
N LEU A 174 -2.00 -16.83 -9.32
CA LEU A 174 -2.97 -17.19 -8.29
C LEU A 174 -3.89 -18.35 -8.74
N SER A 175 -4.24 -18.44 -10.03
CA SER A 175 -5.10 -19.52 -10.55
C SER A 175 -4.43 -20.89 -10.57
N THR A 176 -3.10 -20.95 -10.65
CA THR A 176 -2.33 -22.20 -10.55
C THR A 176 -2.12 -22.67 -9.11
N THR A 177 -2.49 -21.86 -8.12
CA THR A 177 -2.35 -22.18 -6.71
C THR A 177 -3.52 -23.06 -6.23
N HIS A 178 -3.23 -24.18 -5.58
CA HIS A 178 -4.26 -25.07 -5.03
C HIS A 178 -5.12 -24.34 -3.96
N PRO A 179 -6.46 -24.52 -3.91
CA PRO A 179 -7.33 -23.78 -2.97
C PRO A 179 -6.95 -23.89 -1.48
N ALA A 180 -6.36 -25.01 -1.06
CA ALA A 180 -5.88 -25.21 0.31
C ALA A 180 -4.61 -24.39 0.66
N ASN A 181 -3.90 -23.87 -0.35
CA ASN A 181 -2.62 -23.18 -0.23
C ASN A 181 -2.72 -21.69 -0.52
N LYS A 182 -3.93 -21.11 -0.55
CA LYS A 182 -4.12 -19.67 -0.77
C LYS A 182 -3.32 -18.83 0.23
N ALA A 183 -2.76 -17.73 -0.25
CA ALA A 183 -2.23 -16.67 0.59
C ALA A 183 -3.37 -16.00 1.39
N ASN A 184 -3.00 -15.45 2.54
CA ASN A 184 -3.87 -14.67 3.40
C ASN A 184 -3.42 -13.22 3.33
N LEU A 185 -4.24 -12.36 2.74
CA LEU A 185 -4.01 -10.92 2.67
C LEU A 185 -4.92 -10.20 3.66
N THR A 186 -4.30 -9.59 4.66
CA THR A 186 -4.97 -8.71 5.61
C THR A 186 -4.84 -7.27 5.11
N LEU A 187 -5.95 -6.57 5.04
CA LEU A 187 -6.02 -5.18 4.62
C LEU A 187 -6.38 -4.31 5.84
N PHE A 188 -5.54 -3.33 6.14
CA PHE A 188 -5.88 -2.23 7.02
C PHE A 188 -6.00 -0.98 6.16
N CYS A 189 -7.23 -0.52 5.99
CA CYS A 189 -7.58 0.56 5.06
C CYS A 189 -8.41 1.63 5.78
N PRO A 190 -8.55 2.83 5.18
CA PRO A 190 -9.38 3.89 5.72
C PRO A 190 -10.82 3.43 5.95
N GLU A 191 -11.44 3.84 7.05
CA GLU A 191 -12.82 3.46 7.40
C GLU A 191 -13.90 4.21 6.59
N GLU A 192 -13.55 4.67 5.39
CA GLU A 192 -14.34 5.56 4.55
C GLU A 192 -14.58 4.95 3.16
N GLY A 193 -15.65 5.40 2.51
CA GLY A 193 -15.96 5.12 1.11
C GLY A 193 -16.03 3.64 0.74
N ASP A 194 -15.38 3.32 -0.40
CA ASP A 194 -15.47 2.00 -1.03
C ASP A 194 -14.68 0.93 -0.29
N TRP A 195 -13.68 1.30 0.52
CA TRP A 195 -12.93 0.33 1.34
C TRP A 195 -13.81 -0.33 2.39
N LYS A 196 -14.67 0.45 3.06
CA LYS A 196 -15.60 -0.05 4.07
C LYS A 196 -16.76 -0.85 3.47
N ASN A 197 -17.22 -0.45 2.28
CA ASN A 197 -18.34 -1.10 1.58
C ASN A 197 -17.88 -2.09 0.50
N SER A 198 -16.60 -2.46 0.53
CA SER A 198 -15.88 -3.17 -0.54
C SER A 198 -16.51 -4.49 -0.94
N ASN A 199 -17.34 -5.11 -0.08
CA ASN A 199 -17.99 -6.41 -0.34
C ASN A 199 -17.02 -7.35 -1.07
N LEU A 200 -15.84 -7.61 -0.48
CA LEU A 200 -14.74 -8.35 -1.09
C LEU A 200 -15.19 -9.66 -1.78
N ASP A 201 -16.26 -10.27 -1.26
CA ASP A 201 -16.87 -11.50 -1.77
C ASP A 201 -17.49 -11.36 -3.17
N LYS A 202 -17.80 -10.15 -3.64
CA LYS A 202 -18.41 -9.91 -4.96
C LYS A 202 -17.42 -9.96 -6.12
N HIS A 203 -16.11 -9.83 -5.86
CA HIS A 203 -15.11 -9.66 -6.90
C HIS A 203 -14.43 -10.97 -7.35
N ASN A 204 -14.93 -12.15 -6.94
CA ASN A 204 -14.29 -13.47 -7.13
C ASN A 204 -12.85 -13.57 -6.60
N LEU A 205 -12.33 -12.54 -5.93
CA LEU A 205 -10.95 -12.48 -5.46
C LEU A 205 -10.67 -13.50 -4.35
N GLN A 206 -11.70 -13.78 -3.53
CA GLN A 206 -11.67 -14.82 -2.51
C GLN A 206 -11.42 -16.22 -3.10
N ASP A 207 -11.69 -16.44 -4.39
CA ASP A 207 -11.40 -17.71 -5.07
C ASP A 207 -9.90 -17.93 -5.26
N PHE A 208 -9.10 -16.88 -5.21
CA PHE A 208 -7.67 -16.89 -5.53
C PHE A 208 -6.78 -16.57 -4.33
N ILE A 209 -7.23 -15.68 -3.45
CA ILE A 209 -6.49 -15.25 -2.25
C ILE A 209 -7.48 -14.93 -1.12
N ASN A 210 -7.19 -15.36 0.10
CA ASN A 210 -8.06 -15.09 1.24
C ASN A 210 -7.86 -13.65 1.70
N MET A 211 -8.83 -12.78 1.46
CA MET A 211 -8.76 -11.36 1.85
C MET A 211 -9.63 -11.09 3.07
N LYS A 212 -9.08 -10.34 4.04
CA LYS A 212 -9.85 -9.83 5.19
C LYS A 212 -9.52 -8.37 5.46
N LEU A 213 -10.52 -7.56 5.80
CA LEU A 213 -10.30 -6.25 6.40
C LEU A 213 -10.16 -6.42 7.91
N SER A 214 -9.10 -5.86 8.47
CA SER A 214 -8.86 -5.86 9.91
C SER A 214 -9.12 -4.48 10.51
N THR A 215 -9.88 -4.44 11.60
CA THR A 215 -10.17 -3.21 12.37
C THR A 215 -9.85 -3.34 13.86
N ALA A 216 -9.82 -4.56 14.40
CA ALA A 216 -9.54 -4.81 15.81
C ALA A 216 -8.06 -5.13 16.05
N ALA A 217 -7.45 -4.50 17.06
CA ALA A 217 -6.10 -4.84 17.52
C ALA A 217 -6.12 -6.17 18.29
N ILE A 218 -5.31 -7.13 17.85
CA ILE A 218 -5.21 -8.49 18.40
C ILE A 218 -3.84 -8.68 19.08
N LEU A 219 -2.78 -8.13 18.48
CA LEU A 219 -1.44 -8.19 19.04
C LEU A 219 -1.29 -7.20 20.22
N PRO A 220 -0.48 -7.57 21.24
CA PRO A 220 -0.18 -6.70 22.36
C PRO A 220 0.64 -5.48 21.92
N GLU A 221 0.84 -4.54 22.84
CA GLU A 221 1.85 -3.50 22.68
C GLU A 221 3.24 -4.13 22.65
N MET A 222 4.10 -3.60 21.77
CA MET A 222 5.39 -4.18 21.40
C MET A 222 6.40 -3.04 21.31
N GLU A 223 7.54 -3.18 21.96
CA GLU A 223 8.60 -2.16 21.96
C GLU A 223 9.16 -1.92 20.55
N GLY A 224 9.35 -2.99 19.78
CA GLY A 224 9.81 -2.92 18.40
C GLY A 224 8.82 -2.23 17.48
N LEU A 225 7.52 -2.33 17.78
CA LEU A 225 6.50 -1.56 17.07
C LEU A 225 6.59 -0.07 17.40
N SER A 226 6.82 0.28 18.67
CA SER A 226 7.02 1.67 19.09
C SER A 226 8.28 2.29 18.48
N GLU A 227 9.41 1.58 18.48
CA GLU A 227 10.65 2.03 17.82
C GLU A 227 10.44 2.23 16.31
N PHE A 228 9.70 1.30 15.68
CA PHE A 228 9.37 1.38 14.26
C PHE A 228 8.50 2.59 13.93
N THR A 229 7.43 2.83 14.69
CA THR A 229 6.53 3.96 14.45
C THR A 229 7.20 5.31 14.74
N GLU A 230 8.04 5.39 15.77
CA GLU A 230 8.85 6.57 16.06
C GLU A 230 9.83 6.86 14.92
N TYR A 231 10.55 5.84 14.43
CA TYR A 231 11.45 5.98 13.29
C TYR A 231 10.72 6.46 12.02
N LEU A 232 9.51 5.94 11.75
CA LEU A 232 8.70 6.39 10.62
C LEU A 232 8.27 7.84 10.77
N ALA A 233 7.87 8.26 11.98
CA ALA A 233 7.50 9.65 12.25
C ALA A 233 8.67 10.61 11.96
N GLU A 234 9.90 10.25 12.33
CA GLU A 234 11.11 11.03 12.04
C GLU A 234 11.50 11.01 10.55
N SER A 235 11.14 9.94 9.83
CA SER A 235 11.50 9.76 8.42
C SER A 235 10.61 10.55 7.46
N VAL A 236 9.39 10.92 7.89
CA VAL A 236 8.44 11.68 7.08
C VAL A 236 8.77 13.17 7.15
N GLU A 237 9.01 13.77 5.98
CA GLU A 237 9.20 15.22 5.86
C GLU A 237 7.86 15.89 5.55
N ILE A 238 7.44 16.81 6.41
CA ILE A 238 6.23 17.62 6.20
C ILE A 238 6.60 18.84 5.34
N PRO A 239 6.09 18.97 4.11
CA PRO A 239 6.42 20.10 3.25
C PRO A 239 5.89 21.39 3.84
N SER A 240 6.72 22.43 3.88
CA SER A 240 6.27 23.77 4.28
C SER A 240 5.19 24.27 3.32
N SER A 241 4.17 24.94 3.86
CA SER A 241 3.15 25.63 3.08
C SER A 241 3.73 26.59 2.04
N PHE A 242 4.91 27.17 2.31
CA PHE A 242 5.61 28.06 1.40
C PHE A 242 6.34 27.33 0.26
N ASP A 243 6.80 26.09 0.47
CA ASP A 243 7.55 25.33 -0.55
C ASP A 243 6.67 24.83 -1.70
N MET A 244 5.34 24.85 -1.47
CA MET A 244 4.34 24.52 -2.49
C MET A 244 3.89 25.72 -3.30
N LEU A 245 4.15 26.92 -2.81
CA LEU A 245 3.92 28.14 -3.56
C LEU A 245 5.07 28.25 -4.55
N GLU A 246 4.90 27.72 -5.76
CA GLU A 246 5.85 27.98 -6.83
C GLU A 246 6.02 29.50 -7.00
N PRO A 247 7.26 30.01 -7.05
CA PRO A 247 7.50 31.43 -7.27
C PRO A 247 6.87 31.83 -8.62
N PRO A 248 6.23 33.01 -8.72
CA PRO A 248 5.59 33.43 -9.95
C PRO A 248 6.62 33.53 -11.09
N THR A 249 6.48 32.66 -12.10
CA THR A 249 7.38 32.62 -13.28
C THR A 249 7.18 33.78 -14.24
N SER A 250 6.14 34.57 -14.05
CA SER A 250 5.85 35.77 -14.85
C SER A 250 5.36 36.89 -13.93
N GLY A 251 5.97 38.07 -14.01
CA GLY A 251 5.49 39.31 -13.39
C GLY A 251 4.21 39.85 -14.03
N GLY A 252 3.27 38.96 -14.37
CA GLY A 252 1.99 39.28 -14.98
C GLY A 252 0.95 39.54 -13.91
N PHE A 253 0.67 40.83 -13.68
CA PHE A 253 -0.44 41.28 -12.84
C PHE A 253 -1.77 41.18 -13.60
N LEU A 254 -2.80 40.61 -12.96
CA LEU A 254 -4.18 40.69 -13.46
C LEU A 254 -4.74 42.09 -13.16
N LYS A 255 -4.46 43.07 -14.04
CA LYS A 255 -5.04 44.42 -13.97
C LYS A 255 -6.47 44.38 -14.50
N LEU A 256 -7.41 44.08 -13.62
CA LEU A 256 -8.81 43.89 -13.98
C LEU A 256 -9.56 45.22 -13.90
N SER A 257 -9.85 45.77 -15.08
CA SER A 257 -10.64 47.01 -15.23
C SER A 257 -12.15 46.77 -15.25
N LYS A 258 -12.58 45.51 -15.35
CA LYS A 258 -13.98 45.09 -15.40
C LYS A 258 -14.20 43.87 -14.49
N PRO A 259 -15.42 43.68 -13.95
CA PRO A 259 -15.80 42.44 -13.28
C PRO A 259 -15.51 41.22 -14.15
N CYS A 260 -14.82 40.23 -13.59
CA CYS A 260 -14.46 39.01 -14.30
C CYS A 260 -14.51 37.80 -13.36
N CYS A 261 -14.70 36.63 -13.96
CA CYS A 261 -14.67 35.34 -13.29
C CYS A 261 -13.70 34.43 -14.05
N TYR A 262 -12.71 33.90 -13.35
CA TYR A 262 -11.79 32.89 -13.88
C TYR A 262 -12.14 31.54 -13.27
N ILE A 263 -12.33 30.53 -14.11
CA ILE A 263 -12.56 29.16 -13.68
C ILE A 263 -11.30 28.36 -13.98
N PHE A 264 -10.81 27.66 -12.97
CA PHE A 264 -9.61 26.83 -13.03
C PHE A 264 -9.96 25.38 -12.68
N PRO A 265 -9.28 24.40 -13.30
CA PRO A 265 -9.34 23.04 -12.81
C PRO A 265 -8.77 23.01 -11.38
N GLY A 266 -9.58 22.54 -10.43
CA GLY A 266 -9.23 22.45 -9.01
C GLY A 266 -8.93 21.02 -8.56
N GLY A 267 -8.51 20.13 -9.46
CA GLY A 267 -8.45 18.69 -9.17
C GLY A 267 -9.85 18.07 -9.20
N ARG A 268 -10.29 17.44 -8.10
CA ARG A 268 -11.67 16.98 -7.93
C ARG A 268 -12.54 18.17 -7.50
N GLY A 269 -13.11 18.87 -8.48
CA GLY A 269 -13.98 20.02 -8.31
C GLY A 269 -13.53 21.25 -9.10
N ASP A 270 -14.40 22.25 -9.17
CA ASP A 270 -14.13 23.51 -9.87
C ASP A 270 -13.62 24.57 -8.90
N SER A 271 -12.60 25.32 -9.29
CA SER A 271 -12.17 26.52 -8.58
C SER A 271 -12.52 27.76 -9.40
N ALA A 272 -13.07 28.80 -8.75
CA ALA A 272 -13.38 30.05 -9.41
C ALA A 272 -12.82 31.25 -8.65
N LEU A 273 -12.14 32.16 -9.35
CA LEU A 273 -11.75 33.46 -8.82
C LEU A 273 -12.66 34.54 -9.39
N PHE A 274 -13.47 35.14 -8.53
CA PHE A 274 -14.24 36.33 -8.85
C PHE A 274 -13.44 37.56 -8.50
N ALA A 275 -13.26 38.45 -9.47
CA ALA A 275 -12.49 39.66 -9.28
C ALA A 275 -13.23 40.88 -9.85
N VAL A 276 -13.41 41.86 -8.98
CA VAL A 276 -13.95 43.19 -9.26
C VAL A 276 -12.95 44.23 -8.75
N ASN A 277 -13.14 45.50 -9.08
CA ASN A 277 -12.17 46.53 -8.73
C ASN A 277 -11.92 46.59 -7.21
N GLY A 278 -10.71 46.22 -6.77
CA GLY A 278 -10.29 46.21 -5.37
C GLY A 278 -10.75 45.01 -4.53
N PHE A 279 -11.51 44.07 -5.09
CA PHE A 279 -12.02 42.90 -4.35
C PHE A 279 -11.89 41.61 -5.17
N ASN A 280 -11.26 40.62 -4.55
CA ASN A 280 -11.09 39.28 -5.09
C ASN A 280 -11.67 38.26 -4.12
N MET A 281 -12.46 37.32 -4.62
CA MET A 281 -13.03 36.20 -3.85
C MET A 281 -12.71 34.90 -4.56
N LEU A 282 -12.02 34.01 -3.85
CA LEU A 282 -11.85 32.63 -4.28
C LEU A 282 -13.06 31.82 -3.82
N ILE A 283 -13.79 31.26 -4.79
CA ILE A 283 -14.89 30.33 -4.56
C ILE A 283 -14.37 28.95 -4.88
N ASN A 284 -14.33 28.09 -3.87
CA ASN A 284 -13.81 26.73 -3.92
C ASN A 284 -12.32 26.70 -4.34
N GLY A 285 -11.43 26.36 -3.42
CA GLY A 285 -9.98 26.29 -3.68
C GLY A 285 -9.57 25.07 -4.51
N GLY A 286 -10.51 24.26 -4.97
CA GLY A 286 -10.19 22.93 -5.47
C GLY A 286 -9.66 22.02 -4.36
N SER A 287 -9.47 20.75 -4.71
CA SER A 287 -8.84 19.73 -3.87
C SER A 287 -7.35 19.56 -4.18
N ASP A 288 -6.85 20.08 -5.30
CA ASP A 288 -5.43 19.97 -5.65
C ASP A 288 -4.58 21.03 -4.93
N ARG A 289 -3.60 20.56 -4.14
CA ARG A 289 -2.65 21.39 -3.39
C ARG A 289 -1.70 22.17 -4.33
N LYS A 290 -1.46 21.69 -5.54
CA LYS A 290 -0.68 22.36 -6.60
C LYS A 290 -1.55 23.08 -7.63
N SER A 291 -2.72 23.56 -7.19
CA SER A 291 -3.65 24.22 -8.10
C SER A 291 -3.02 25.39 -8.84
N CYS A 292 -3.21 25.41 -10.16
CA CYS A 292 -2.63 26.41 -11.06
C CYS A 292 -3.01 27.86 -10.72
N PHE A 293 -4.12 28.09 -10.00
CA PHE A 293 -4.57 29.43 -9.61
C PHE A 293 -3.72 30.08 -8.49
N TRP A 294 -2.96 29.31 -7.69
CA TRP A 294 -2.10 29.89 -6.64
C TRP A 294 -1.05 30.85 -7.22
N LYS A 295 -0.63 30.62 -8.47
CA LYS A 295 0.22 31.53 -9.24
C LYS A 295 -0.43 32.90 -9.47
N LEU A 296 -1.76 32.95 -9.60
CA LEU A 296 -2.52 34.17 -9.82
C LEU A 296 -2.83 34.92 -8.52
N ILE A 297 -3.06 34.20 -7.41
CA ILE A 297 -3.36 34.81 -6.10
C ILE A 297 -2.08 35.35 -5.44
N SER A 298 -0.96 34.64 -5.52
CA SER A 298 0.33 35.08 -4.96
C SER A 298 0.82 36.41 -5.55
N ASN A 299 0.57 36.63 -6.85
CA ASN A 299 0.81 37.91 -7.53
C ASN A 299 -0.04 39.08 -6.98
N ASN A 300 -1.17 38.82 -6.32
CA ASN A 300 -2.05 39.85 -5.78
C ASN A 300 -1.72 40.24 -4.33
N GLN A 301 -1.18 39.32 -3.51
CA GLN A 301 -0.89 39.61 -2.10
C GLN A 301 0.41 40.38 -1.88
N SER A 302 1.41 40.17 -2.73
CA SER A 302 2.73 40.81 -2.64
C SER A 302 2.71 42.35 -2.86
N GLN A 303 1.56 42.92 -3.22
CA GLN A 303 1.35 44.38 -3.30
C GLN A 303 0.54 44.99 -2.15
N LYS A 304 -0.04 44.21 -1.22
CA LYS A 304 -0.75 44.77 -0.05
C LYS A 304 0.18 45.06 1.15
N SER A 305 1.44 44.66 1.06
CA SER A 305 2.47 44.87 2.09
C SER A 305 3.53 45.91 1.68
N GLY A 306 3.21 46.82 0.76
CA GLY A 306 4.08 47.93 0.34
C GLY A 306 3.40 49.28 0.59
#